data_AF-A0AAN7VKS5-F1
#
_entry.id   AF-A0AAN7VKS5-F1
#
_cell.length_a   1.000
_cell.length_b   1.000
_cell.length_c   1.000
_cell.angle_alpha   90.00
_cell.angle_beta   90.00
_cell.angle_gamma   90.00
#
_symmetry.space_group_name_H-M   'P 1'
#
loop_
_entity.id
_entity.type
_entity.pdbx_description
1 polymer ?
#
loop_
_entity_poly.entity_id
_entity_poly.type
_entity_poly.pdbx_seq_one_letter_code
_entity_poly.pdbx_strand_id
1 'polypeptide(L)'
;MAPLVAATTNINIHRTIETQPHNDARRFPLRDEQEVRLMQCYSNELARRFDHLDSTSSFGNKIPELAIGSPVLLNAILASAAVQLSVNGEMEEDVAGRYQTSALAMLLPSFQLGVFEPDRLTAAVLLRHTLMRAESCDGAYLLNALPGLDVYFAVWHANAQSTLHAALSIGVLRMSIYACWNDGTIPAVEADCSWMTGCYYPDTTDFWNCKITMLCARTVNYCHDQQAKTEERWMVGEHNP
;
A
#
# COMPACT_ATOMS: atom_id res chain seq x y z
N MET A 1 -12.86 -2.31 55.58
CA MET A 1 -13.03 -3.13 54.36
C MET A 1 -14.18 -2.56 53.56
N ALA A 2 -13.86 -1.83 52.49
CA ALA A 2 -14.79 -1.30 51.50
C ALA A 2 -14.13 -1.55 50.13
N PRO A 3 -14.83 -2.08 49.12
CA PRO A 3 -14.21 -2.37 47.83
C PRO A 3 -14.16 -1.12 46.95
N LEU A 4 -13.01 -0.91 46.31
CA LEU A 4 -12.77 0.12 45.31
C LEU A 4 -13.40 -0.35 43.98
N VAL A 5 -14.39 0.39 43.50
CA VAL A 5 -15.09 0.15 42.22
C VAL A 5 -14.21 0.68 41.07
N ALA A 6 -13.97 -0.16 40.07
CA ALA A 6 -13.24 0.19 38.85
C ALA A 6 -14.03 1.20 38.00
N ALA A 7 -13.37 2.29 37.60
CA ALA A 7 -13.92 3.28 36.70
C ALA A 7 -13.90 2.76 35.25
N THR A 8 -15.08 2.50 34.69
CA THR A 8 -15.25 2.22 33.26
C THR A 8 -15.50 3.55 32.54
N THR A 9 -14.53 4.01 31.76
CA THR A 9 -14.67 5.19 30.89
C THR A 9 -15.56 4.82 29.70
N ASN A 10 -16.82 5.23 29.75
CA ASN A 10 -17.77 5.12 28.63
C ASN A 10 -17.35 6.06 27.49
N ILE A 11 -16.99 5.49 26.33
CA ILE A 11 -16.86 6.23 25.08
C ILE A 11 -18.26 6.42 24.52
N ASN A 12 -18.71 7.67 24.47
CA ASN A 12 -20.06 8.05 24.07
C ASN A 12 -20.18 8.04 22.54
N ILE A 13 -20.81 6.99 21.98
CA ILE A 13 -21.07 6.88 20.53
C ILE A 13 -22.55 7.15 20.27
N HIS A 14 -22.93 8.41 20.21
CA HIS A 14 -24.13 8.84 19.50
C HIS A 14 -23.91 10.21 18.91
N ARG A 15 -23.49 10.24 17.63
CA ARG A 15 -23.69 11.40 16.76
C ARG A 15 -24.68 10.99 15.69
N THR A 16 -25.87 11.56 15.79
CA THR A 16 -26.96 11.47 14.82
C THR A 16 -26.45 11.93 13.45
N ILE A 17 -26.55 11.06 12.45
CA ILE A 17 -26.23 11.41 11.06
C ILE A 17 -27.46 12.10 10.48
N GLU A 18 -27.42 13.43 10.45
CA GLU A 18 -28.29 14.21 9.57
C GLU A 18 -27.76 14.07 8.14
N THR A 19 -28.54 13.43 7.28
CA THR A 19 -28.23 13.27 5.85
C THR A 19 -28.47 14.59 5.11
N GLN A 20 -27.39 15.30 4.79
CA GLN A 20 -27.41 16.41 3.83
C GLN A 20 -27.07 15.90 2.41
N PRO A 21 -27.68 16.48 1.34
CA PRO A 21 -27.49 16.01 -0.02
C PRO A 21 -26.07 16.35 -0.50
N HIS A 22 -25.30 15.31 -0.81
CA HIS A 22 -23.90 15.41 -1.20
C HIS A 22 -23.78 15.73 -2.70
N ASN A 23 -23.57 17.00 -3.05
CA ASN A 23 -23.11 17.38 -4.40
C ASN A 23 -22.26 18.66 -4.37
N ASP A 24 -21.09 18.57 -3.74
CA ASP A 24 -19.97 19.45 -4.05
C ASP A 24 -18.91 18.56 -4.72
N ALA A 25 -18.83 18.62 -6.05
CA ALA A 25 -17.76 17.96 -6.78
C ALA A 25 -16.42 18.55 -6.34
N ARG A 26 -15.74 17.89 -5.39
CA ARG A 26 -14.40 18.28 -4.96
C ARG A 26 -13.49 18.27 -6.18
N ARG A 27 -13.01 19.44 -6.61
CA ARG A 27 -12.08 19.55 -7.73
C ARG A 27 -10.70 19.13 -7.26
N PHE A 28 -9.95 18.40 -8.10
CA PHE A 28 -8.54 18.15 -7.81
C PHE A 28 -7.78 19.47 -7.68
N PRO A 29 -6.86 19.60 -6.72
CA PRO A 29 -6.09 20.81 -6.52
C PRO A 29 -4.89 20.84 -7.49
N LEU A 30 -5.13 20.65 -8.78
CA LEU A 30 -4.12 20.74 -9.84
C LEU A 30 -3.89 22.20 -10.24
N ARG A 31 -2.63 22.55 -10.45
CA ARG A 31 -2.16 23.94 -10.58
C ARG A 31 -1.94 24.35 -12.03
N ASP A 32 -1.54 23.43 -12.88
CA ASP A 32 -1.14 23.70 -14.25
C ASP A 32 -1.42 22.51 -15.20
N GLU A 33 -1.21 22.73 -16.50
CA GLU A 33 -1.41 21.70 -17.53
C GLU A 33 -0.49 20.48 -17.35
N GLN A 34 0.69 20.67 -16.74
CA GLN A 34 1.62 19.57 -16.48
C GLN A 34 1.04 18.63 -15.42
N GLU A 35 0.49 19.15 -14.33
CA GLU A 35 -0.18 18.33 -13.30
C GLU A 35 -1.42 17.63 -13.85
N VAL A 36 -2.17 18.26 -14.76
CA VAL A 36 -3.29 17.61 -15.46
C VAL A 36 -2.79 16.42 -16.28
N ARG A 37 -1.73 16.61 -17.08
CA ARG A 37 -1.13 15.52 -17.88
C ARG A 37 -0.62 14.38 -16.99
N LEU A 38 0.00 14.70 -15.86
CA LEU A 38 0.47 13.71 -14.88
C LEU A 38 -0.68 12.91 -14.28
N MET A 39 -1.77 13.56 -13.86
CA MET A 39 -2.95 12.87 -13.34
C MET A 39 -3.63 11.99 -14.40
N GLN A 40 -3.63 12.41 -15.67
CA GLN A 40 -4.10 11.59 -16.79
C GLN A 40 -3.23 10.34 -16.97
N CYS A 41 -1.90 10.48 -16.96
CA CYS A 41 -0.98 9.35 -17.01
C CYS A 41 -1.20 8.39 -15.83
N TYR A 42 -1.35 8.93 -14.60
CA TYR A 42 -1.68 8.11 -13.44
C TYR A 42 -2.94 7.28 -13.65
N SER A 43 -4.03 7.92 -14.07
CA SER A 43 -5.34 7.28 -14.22
C SER A 43 -5.36 6.24 -15.36
N ASN A 44 -4.65 6.53 -16.46
CA ASN A 44 -4.68 5.70 -17.66
C ASN A 44 -3.68 4.54 -17.63
N GLU A 45 -2.57 4.70 -16.93
CA GLU A 45 -1.46 3.73 -16.95
C GLU A 45 -1.16 3.16 -15.56
N LEU A 46 -0.82 4.01 -14.59
CA LEU A 46 -0.30 3.54 -13.31
C LEU A 46 -1.36 2.86 -12.45
N ALA A 47 -2.52 3.48 -12.26
CA ALA A 47 -3.60 2.93 -11.46
C ALA A 47 -3.99 1.52 -11.94
N ARG A 48 -4.09 1.34 -13.27
CA ARG A 48 -4.43 0.05 -13.89
C ARG A 48 -3.43 -1.06 -13.59
N ARG A 49 -2.14 -0.75 -13.44
CA ARG A 49 -1.12 -1.76 -13.09
C ARG A 49 -1.34 -2.31 -11.69
N PHE A 50 -1.73 -1.47 -10.75
CA PHE A 50 -2.03 -1.90 -9.39
C PHE A 50 -3.39 -2.61 -9.31
N ASP A 51 -4.37 -2.11 -10.06
CA ASP A 51 -5.76 -2.60 -10.03
C ASP A 51 -5.97 -3.91 -10.79
N HIS A 52 -5.01 -4.40 -11.57
CA HIS A 52 -5.19 -5.61 -12.40
C HIS A 52 -5.69 -6.83 -11.61
N LEU A 53 -5.41 -6.88 -10.30
CA LEU A 53 -5.80 -7.97 -9.41
C LEU A 53 -6.61 -7.49 -8.20
N ASP A 54 -7.17 -6.26 -8.26
CA ASP A 54 -8.08 -5.69 -7.28
C ASP A 54 -9.42 -5.35 -7.96
N SER A 55 -10.44 -6.17 -7.75
CA SER A 55 -11.77 -5.96 -8.34
C SER A 55 -12.42 -4.64 -7.94
N THR A 56 -11.99 -4.03 -6.81
CA THR A 56 -12.51 -2.73 -6.36
C THR A 56 -11.83 -1.55 -7.06
N SER A 57 -10.76 -1.83 -7.82
CA SER A 57 -9.93 -0.84 -8.50
C SER A 57 -9.57 0.33 -7.58
N SER A 58 -8.99 0.02 -6.42
CA SER A 58 -8.73 0.99 -5.36
C SER A 58 -7.81 2.12 -5.84
N PHE A 59 -6.86 1.84 -6.73
CA PHE A 59 -5.95 2.84 -7.28
C PHE A 59 -6.63 3.73 -8.33
N GLY A 60 -7.58 3.21 -9.10
CA GLY A 60 -8.33 3.99 -10.08
C GLY A 60 -9.47 4.79 -9.48
N ASN A 61 -10.05 4.34 -8.37
CA ASN A 61 -11.26 4.92 -7.79
C ASN A 61 -11.01 5.66 -6.48
N LYS A 62 -10.54 4.95 -5.44
CA LYS A 62 -10.46 5.47 -4.06
C LYS A 62 -9.27 6.43 -3.87
N ILE A 63 -8.13 6.07 -4.44
CA ILE A 63 -6.88 6.82 -4.27
C ILE A 63 -6.95 8.24 -4.88
N PRO A 64 -7.51 8.45 -6.09
CA PRO A 64 -7.73 9.78 -6.62
C PRO A 64 -8.61 10.64 -5.70
N GLU A 65 -9.68 10.07 -5.14
CA GLU A 65 -10.56 10.80 -4.21
C GLU A 65 -9.81 11.22 -2.93
N LEU A 66 -9.02 10.32 -2.34
CA LEU A 66 -8.17 10.62 -1.19
C LEU A 66 -7.14 11.73 -1.50
N ALA A 67 -6.59 11.74 -2.71
CA ALA A 67 -5.58 12.71 -3.12
C ALA A 67 -6.10 14.14 -3.18
N ILE A 68 -7.41 14.36 -3.33
CA ILE A 68 -8.00 15.71 -3.36
C ILE A 68 -7.76 16.44 -2.02
N GLY A 69 -7.80 15.71 -0.91
CA GLY A 69 -7.57 16.25 0.44
C GLY A 69 -6.16 16.04 0.99
N SER A 70 -5.28 15.35 0.25
CA SER A 70 -3.98 14.90 0.74
C SER A 70 -2.85 15.38 -0.18
N PRO A 71 -2.17 16.49 0.17
CA PRO A 71 -1.03 16.97 -0.59
C PRO A 71 0.10 15.94 -0.69
N VAL A 72 0.31 15.13 0.34
CA VAL A 72 1.35 14.09 0.35
C VAL A 72 1.06 13.01 -0.69
N LEU A 73 -0.19 12.55 -0.77
CA LEU A 73 -0.61 11.56 -1.74
C LEU A 73 -0.61 12.13 -3.16
N LEU A 74 -1.11 13.35 -3.35
CA LEU A 74 -1.07 14.00 -4.65
C LEU A 74 0.36 14.14 -5.18
N ASN A 75 1.30 14.60 -4.35
CA ASN A 75 2.71 14.68 -4.75
C ASN A 75 3.28 13.30 -5.12
N ALA A 76 2.95 12.24 -4.37
CA ALA A 76 3.41 10.88 -4.70
C ALA A 76 2.82 10.37 -6.03
N ILE A 77 1.55 10.66 -6.31
CA ILE A 77 0.90 10.35 -7.59
C ILE A 77 1.61 11.07 -8.74
N LEU A 78 1.80 12.39 -8.61
CA LEU A 78 2.44 13.22 -9.63
C LEU A 78 3.90 12.80 -9.87
N ALA A 79 4.65 12.51 -8.80
CA ALA A 79 6.00 11.97 -8.90
C ALA A 79 6.03 10.66 -9.69
N SER A 80 5.12 9.73 -9.37
CA SER A 80 5.06 8.43 -10.02
C SER A 80 4.70 8.52 -11.49
N ALA A 81 3.73 9.37 -11.82
CA ALA A 81 3.36 9.65 -13.20
C ALA A 81 4.51 10.31 -13.98
N ALA A 82 5.27 11.21 -13.35
CA ALA A 82 6.39 11.88 -13.99
C ALA A 82 7.52 10.88 -14.31
N VAL A 83 7.82 9.96 -13.38
CA VAL A 83 8.76 8.84 -13.66
C VAL A 83 8.26 7.98 -14.82
N GLN A 84 6.96 7.65 -14.83
CA GLN A 84 6.38 6.83 -15.90
C GLN A 84 6.52 7.49 -17.28
N LEU A 85 6.26 8.81 -17.38
CA LEU A 85 6.45 9.56 -18.62
C LEU A 85 7.93 9.75 -18.97
N SER A 86 8.80 9.97 -17.99
CA SER A 86 10.24 10.12 -18.20
C SER A 86 10.87 8.85 -18.79
N VAL A 87 10.47 7.67 -18.31
CA VAL A 87 10.90 6.37 -18.88
C VAL A 87 10.53 6.24 -20.37
N ASN A 88 9.46 6.91 -20.81
CA ASN A 88 9.05 6.93 -22.22
C ASN A 88 9.68 8.10 -23.02
N GLY A 89 10.53 8.93 -22.40
CA GLY A 89 11.12 10.13 -23.03
C GLY A 89 10.15 11.30 -23.19
N GLU A 90 9.03 11.28 -22.46
CA GLU A 90 7.93 12.25 -22.61
C GLU A 90 7.94 13.40 -21.58
N MET A 91 8.86 13.33 -20.62
CA MET A 91 9.01 14.29 -19.53
C MET A 91 10.44 14.32 -19.00
N GLU A 92 10.89 15.48 -18.53
CA GLU A 92 12.20 15.61 -17.88
C GLU A 92 12.20 14.93 -16.49
N GLU A 93 13.31 14.26 -16.17
CA GLU A 93 13.49 13.57 -14.88
C GLU A 93 13.42 14.51 -13.68
N ASP A 94 13.79 15.78 -13.89
CA ASP A 94 13.76 16.82 -12.85
C ASP A 94 12.35 17.05 -12.28
N VAL A 95 11.31 16.79 -13.09
CA VAL A 95 9.90 16.97 -12.72
C VAL A 95 9.52 15.97 -11.64
N ALA A 96 9.92 14.71 -11.84
CA ALA A 96 9.69 13.63 -10.88
C ALA A 96 10.39 13.92 -9.56
N GLY A 97 11.64 14.38 -9.61
CA GLY A 97 12.45 14.70 -8.43
C GLY A 97 11.79 15.75 -7.52
N ARG A 98 11.17 16.79 -8.10
CA ARG A 98 10.47 17.85 -7.33
C ARG A 98 9.28 17.30 -6.53
N TYR A 99 8.41 16.54 -7.18
CA TYR A 99 7.23 15.96 -6.52
C TYR A 99 7.62 14.87 -5.51
N GLN A 100 8.61 14.03 -5.85
CA GLN A 100 9.13 13.00 -4.94
C GLN A 100 9.71 13.61 -3.67
N THR A 101 10.56 14.63 -3.80
CA THR A 101 11.16 15.32 -2.66
C THR A 101 10.08 15.92 -1.76
N SER A 102 9.06 16.54 -2.35
CA SER A 102 7.93 17.12 -1.63
C SER A 102 7.12 16.06 -0.87
N ALA A 103 6.83 14.92 -1.51
CA ALA A 103 6.13 13.81 -0.87
C ALA A 103 6.94 13.21 0.29
N LEU A 104 8.24 12.93 0.09
CA LEU A 104 9.12 12.36 1.11
C LEU A 104 9.30 13.27 2.32
N ALA A 105 9.43 14.59 2.10
CA ALA A 105 9.54 15.57 3.18
C ALA A 105 8.33 15.56 4.13
N MET A 106 7.13 15.21 3.63
CA MET A 106 5.92 15.06 4.43
C MET A 106 5.77 13.64 5.01
N LEU A 107 6.17 12.61 4.27
CA LEU A 107 6.01 11.21 4.66
C LEU A 107 6.94 10.79 5.79
N LEU A 108 8.25 11.02 5.63
CA LEU A 108 9.26 10.45 6.54
C LEU A 108 9.05 10.88 8.00
N PRO A 109 8.80 12.17 8.32
CA PRO A 109 8.49 12.56 9.69
C PRO A 109 7.21 11.91 10.24
N SER A 110 6.24 11.66 9.36
CA SER A 110 4.95 11.11 9.78
C SER A 110 5.06 9.63 10.17
N PHE A 111 5.88 8.87 9.45
CA PHE A 111 6.18 7.48 9.83
C PHE A 111 7.04 7.40 11.09
N GLN A 112 7.95 8.34 11.32
CA GLN A 112 8.69 8.44 12.58
C GLN A 112 7.76 8.67 13.79
N LEU A 113 6.61 9.32 13.56
CA LEU A 113 5.56 9.54 14.56
C LEU A 113 4.54 8.39 14.62
N GLY A 114 4.72 7.32 13.85
CA GLY A 114 3.79 6.18 13.81
C GLY A 114 2.46 6.46 13.10
N VAL A 115 2.41 7.46 12.22
CA VAL A 115 1.19 7.83 11.50
C VAL A 115 1.09 7.03 10.19
N PHE A 116 0.22 6.02 10.20
CA PHE A 116 0.03 5.06 9.08
C PHE A 116 -1.36 5.18 8.44
N GLU A 117 -1.84 6.42 8.26
CA GLU A 117 -3.11 6.68 7.58
C GLU A 117 -3.09 6.20 6.11
N PRO A 118 -4.27 5.87 5.52
CA PRO A 118 -4.35 5.29 4.19
C PRO A 118 -3.69 6.12 3.09
N ASP A 119 -3.76 7.44 3.17
CA ASP A 119 -3.15 8.35 2.19
C ASP A 119 -1.61 8.30 2.23
N ARG A 120 -1.03 8.23 3.43
CA ARG A 120 0.43 8.11 3.65
C ARG A 120 0.95 6.75 3.22
N LEU A 121 0.25 5.68 3.60
CA LEU A 121 0.60 4.32 3.17
C LEU A 121 0.51 4.21 1.63
N THR A 122 -0.56 4.72 1.02
CA THR A 122 -0.68 4.74 -0.44
C THR A 122 0.47 5.51 -1.09
N ALA A 123 0.78 6.71 -0.58
CA ALA A 123 1.88 7.51 -1.10
C ALA A 123 3.22 6.75 -1.02
N ALA A 124 3.48 6.04 0.08
CA ALA A 124 4.66 5.20 0.22
C ALA A 124 4.67 4.01 -0.74
N VAL A 125 3.54 3.36 -1.02
CA VAL A 125 3.45 2.29 -2.04
C VAL A 125 3.82 2.82 -3.43
N LEU A 126 3.27 3.97 -3.81
CA LEU A 126 3.54 4.60 -5.11
C LEU A 126 5.02 4.97 -5.26
N LEU A 127 5.60 5.63 -4.26
CA LEU A 127 7.03 5.98 -4.26
C LEU A 127 7.93 4.74 -4.23
N ARG A 128 7.56 3.68 -3.49
CA ARG A 128 8.32 2.43 -3.50
C ARG A 128 8.38 1.85 -4.91
N HIS A 129 7.25 1.79 -5.61
CA HIS A 129 7.20 1.28 -6.96
C HIS A 129 8.09 2.07 -7.93
N THR A 130 8.18 3.39 -7.77
CA THR A 130 9.06 4.22 -8.62
C THR A 130 10.53 4.05 -8.26
N LEU A 131 10.87 4.04 -6.97
CA LEU A 131 12.24 3.90 -6.49
C LEU A 131 12.84 2.53 -6.86
N MET A 132 12.03 1.46 -6.85
CA MET A 132 12.47 0.14 -7.30
C MET A 132 12.80 0.06 -8.79
N ARG A 133 12.33 1.02 -9.59
CA ARG A 133 12.63 1.12 -11.02
C ARG A 133 13.84 2.03 -11.30
N ALA A 134 14.27 2.81 -10.30
CA ALA A 134 15.41 3.71 -10.43
C ALA A 134 16.70 2.94 -10.10
N GLU A 135 17.65 2.92 -11.03
CA GLU A 135 18.98 2.34 -10.83
C GLU A 135 19.92 3.33 -10.12
N SER A 136 19.55 3.80 -8.92
CA SER A 136 20.37 4.77 -8.16
C SER A 136 20.60 4.35 -6.70
N CYS A 137 21.79 4.68 -6.17
CA CYS A 137 22.14 4.41 -4.77
C CYS A 137 21.19 5.09 -3.77
N ASP A 138 20.74 6.31 -4.10
CA ASP A 138 19.76 7.05 -3.29
C ASP A 138 18.41 6.31 -3.22
N GLY A 139 18.05 5.56 -4.28
CA GLY A 139 16.86 4.74 -4.33
C GLY A 139 16.83 3.68 -3.21
N ALA A 140 17.94 2.98 -2.98
CA ALA A 140 18.02 1.95 -1.95
C ALA A 140 17.88 2.54 -0.53
N TYR A 141 18.50 3.69 -0.27
CA TYR A 141 18.35 4.39 1.02
C TYR A 141 16.90 4.80 1.27
N LEU A 142 16.24 5.40 0.27
CA LEU A 142 14.86 5.85 0.39
C LEU A 142 13.88 4.67 0.55
N LEU A 143 14.13 3.54 -0.13
CA LEU A 143 13.34 2.33 0.03
C LEU A 143 13.34 1.81 1.47
N ASN A 144 14.50 1.86 2.15
CA ASN A 144 14.65 1.47 3.55
C ASN A 144 14.00 2.44 4.53
N ALA A 145 13.78 3.69 4.13
CA ALA A 145 13.12 4.70 4.95
C ALA A 145 11.58 4.61 4.89
N LEU A 146 11.02 3.90 3.91
CA LEU A 146 9.58 3.69 3.78
C LEU A 146 9.12 2.45 4.59
N PRO A 147 7.86 2.41 5.08
CA PRO A 147 7.37 1.32 5.93
C PRO A 147 7.51 -0.06 5.28
N GLY A 148 8.05 -1.03 6.02
CA GLY A 148 8.20 -2.42 5.58
C GLY A 148 6.86 -3.15 5.45
N LEU A 149 6.90 -4.35 4.87
CA LEU A 149 5.71 -5.19 4.66
C LEU A 149 4.98 -5.53 5.97
N ASP A 150 5.73 -5.70 7.06
CA ASP A 150 5.23 -5.93 8.41
C ASP A 150 4.24 -4.86 8.87
N VAL A 151 4.53 -3.58 8.58
CA VAL A 151 3.64 -2.47 8.91
C VAL A 151 2.34 -2.55 8.11
N TYR A 152 2.42 -2.87 6.81
CA TYR A 152 1.23 -3.00 5.98
C TYR A 152 0.31 -4.13 6.46
N PHE A 153 0.87 -5.29 6.78
CA PHE A 153 0.09 -6.38 7.36
C PHE A 153 -0.49 -6.03 8.74
N ALA A 154 0.27 -5.40 9.63
CA ALA A 154 -0.25 -4.96 10.92
C ALA A 154 -1.45 -4.01 10.77
N VAL A 155 -1.37 -3.03 9.84
CA VAL A 155 -2.47 -2.10 9.57
C VAL A 155 -3.65 -2.81 8.89
N TRP A 156 -3.42 -3.74 7.97
CA TRP A 156 -4.50 -4.52 7.36
C TRP A 156 -5.20 -5.42 8.38
N HIS A 157 -4.48 -6.08 9.29
CA HIS A 157 -5.08 -6.84 10.39
C HIS A 157 -5.98 -5.97 11.28
N ALA A 158 -5.50 -4.78 11.65
CA ALA A 158 -6.30 -3.81 12.41
C ALA A 158 -7.53 -3.31 11.64
N ASN A 159 -7.55 -3.45 10.32
CA ASN A 159 -8.60 -3.02 9.41
C ASN A 159 -9.06 -4.17 8.49
N ALA A 160 -9.30 -5.35 9.06
CA ALA A 160 -9.48 -6.60 8.30
C ALA A 160 -10.62 -6.57 7.25
N GLN A 161 -11.55 -5.62 7.36
CA GLN A 161 -12.66 -5.42 6.43
C GLN A 161 -12.34 -4.48 5.25
N SER A 162 -11.16 -3.83 5.25
CA SER A 162 -10.81 -2.80 4.29
C SER A 162 -10.09 -3.37 3.07
N THR A 163 -10.74 -3.34 1.90
CA THR A 163 -10.10 -3.72 0.63
C THR A 163 -8.95 -2.81 0.21
N LEU A 164 -8.90 -1.54 0.66
CA LEU A 164 -7.78 -0.64 0.36
C LEU A 164 -6.50 -1.11 1.06
N HIS A 165 -6.54 -1.30 2.38
CA HIS A 165 -5.41 -1.87 3.13
C HIS A 165 -4.96 -3.23 2.59
N ALA A 166 -5.90 -4.07 2.15
CA ALA A 166 -5.59 -5.31 1.44
C ALA A 166 -4.80 -5.07 0.14
N ALA A 167 -5.31 -4.22 -0.74
CA ALA A 167 -4.67 -3.89 -2.01
C ALA A 167 -3.26 -3.28 -1.81
N LEU A 168 -3.09 -2.38 -0.83
CA LEU A 168 -1.78 -1.81 -0.49
C LEU A 168 -0.81 -2.88 0.00
N SER A 169 -1.24 -3.73 0.92
CA SER A 169 -0.38 -4.79 1.50
C SER A 169 0.04 -5.81 0.47
N ILE A 170 -0.89 -6.28 -0.37
CA ILE A 170 -0.60 -7.21 -1.46
C ILE A 170 0.28 -6.55 -2.53
N GLY A 171 0.09 -5.26 -2.80
CA GLY A 171 0.97 -4.48 -3.67
C GLY A 171 2.41 -4.45 -3.17
N VAL A 172 2.61 -4.18 -1.87
CA VAL A 172 3.94 -4.21 -1.24
C VAL A 172 4.53 -5.62 -1.25
N LEU A 173 3.74 -6.64 -0.95
CA LEU A 173 4.18 -8.02 -0.98
C LEU A 173 4.70 -8.41 -2.38
N ARG A 174 3.99 -8.04 -3.44
CA ARG A 174 4.43 -8.30 -4.83
C ARG A 174 5.76 -7.62 -5.16
N MET A 175 5.92 -6.38 -4.71
CA MET A 175 7.19 -5.66 -4.83
C MET A 175 8.32 -6.36 -4.08
N SER A 176 8.06 -6.87 -2.87
CA SER A 176 9.03 -7.67 -2.12
C SER A 176 9.37 -8.99 -2.80
N ILE A 177 8.38 -9.70 -3.36
CA ILE A 177 8.61 -10.92 -4.16
C ILE A 177 9.53 -10.61 -5.34
N TYR A 178 9.27 -9.53 -6.07
CA TYR A 178 10.10 -9.11 -7.19
C TYR A 178 11.54 -8.83 -6.76
N ALA A 179 11.75 -8.08 -5.67
CA ALA A 179 13.09 -7.75 -5.18
C ALA A 179 13.87 -8.97 -4.68
N CYS A 180 13.19 -9.95 -4.06
CA CYS A 180 13.82 -11.11 -3.43
C CYS A 180 13.81 -12.36 -4.32
N TRP A 181 13.35 -12.25 -5.58
CA TRP A 181 13.12 -13.42 -6.43
C TRP A 181 14.37 -14.31 -6.59
N ASN A 182 15.51 -13.67 -6.90
CA ASN A 182 16.75 -14.39 -7.20
C ASN A 182 17.64 -14.64 -5.99
N ASP A 183 17.76 -13.68 -5.07
CA ASP A 183 18.80 -13.73 -4.01
C ASP A 183 18.31 -13.10 -2.68
N GLY A 184 17.17 -13.54 -2.15
CA GLY A 184 16.69 -12.98 -0.89
C GLY A 184 15.53 -13.70 -0.22
N THR A 185 15.33 -13.36 1.05
CA THR A 185 14.11 -13.70 1.79
C THR A 185 13.27 -12.46 1.97
N ILE A 186 11.95 -12.65 1.92
CA ILE A 186 10.94 -11.64 2.17
C ILE A 186 10.66 -11.62 3.67
N PRO A 187 10.91 -10.49 4.36
CA PRO A 187 10.56 -10.33 5.76
C PRO A 187 9.04 -10.38 5.95
N ALA A 188 8.58 -10.93 7.08
CA ALA A 188 7.19 -10.87 7.52
C ALA A 188 6.14 -11.47 6.57
N VAL A 189 6.45 -12.59 5.92
CA VAL A 189 5.44 -13.36 5.18
C VAL A 189 4.55 -14.13 6.14
N GLU A 190 3.26 -13.86 6.09
CA GLU A 190 2.23 -14.54 6.89
C GLU A 190 2.07 -16.00 6.45
N ALA A 191 1.99 -16.90 7.43
CA ALA A 191 1.78 -18.33 7.19
C ALA A 191 0.31 -18.64 6.90
N ASP A 192 -0.59 -18.00 7.66
CA ASP A 192 -2.04 -18.14 7.57
C ASP A 192 -2.65 -16.92 6.84
N CYS A 193 -3.66 -17.20 6.03
CA CYS A 193 -4.39 -16.23 5.23
C CYS A 193 -5.91 -16.31 5.46
N SER A 194 -6.37 -17.09 6.45
CA SER A 194 -7.77 -17.23 6.88
C SER A 194 -8.40 -15.89 7.23
N TRP A 195 -7.63 -15.00 7.86
CA TRP A 195 -8.04 -13.66 8.27
C TRP A 195 -8.42 -12.74 7.08
N MET A 196 -7.97 -13.04 5.85
CA MET A 196 -8.37 -12.30 4.64
C MET A 196 -9.86 -12.44 4.33
N THR A 197 -10.54 -13.47 4.89
CA THR A 197 -11.98 -13.64 4.78
C THR A 197 -12.78 -12.46 5.35
N GLY A 198 -12.12 -11.60 6.14
CA GLY A 198 -12.68 -10.33 6.59
C GLY A 198 -13.01 -9.37 5.44
N CYS A 199 -12.12 -9.17 4.45
CA CYS A 199 -12.35 -8.21 3.36
C CYS A 199 -12.71 -8.87 2.02
N TYR A 200 -12.44 -10.16 1.86
CA TYR A 200 -12.76 -10.89 0.63
C TYR A 200 -13.53 -12.17 0.95
N TYR A 201 -14.62 -12.39 0.23
CA TYR A 201 -15.32 -13.66 0.35
C TYR A 201 -14.44 -14.81 -0.19
N PRO A 202 -14.47 -15.99 0.46
CA PRO A 202 -13.86 -17.19 -0.09
C PRO A 202 -14.30 -17.43 -1.54
N ASP A 203 -13.42 -18.02 -2.33
CA ASP A 203 -13.65 -18.37 -3.74
C ASP A 203 -13.86 -17.21 -4.73
N THR A 204 -13.64 -15.97 -4.28
CA THR A 204 -13.57 -14.82 -5.19
C THR A 204 -12.20 -14.72 -5.85
N THR A 205 -12.14 -14.07 -7.02
CA THR A 205 -10.88 -13.80 -7.73
C THR A 205 -9.90 -13.03 -6.84
N ASP A 206 -10.36 -12.03 -6.08
CA ASP A 206 -9.50 -11.26 -5.18
C ASP A 206 -8.90 -12.11 -4.07
N PHE A 207 -9.71 -12.98 -3.46
CA PHE A 207 -9.25 -13.91 -2.44
C PHE A 207 -8.14 -14.82 -2.98
N TRP A 208 -8.36 -15.42 -4.16
CA TRP A 208 -7.36 -16.26 -4.81
C TRP A 208 -6.11 -15.47 -5.22
N ASN A 209 -6.25 -14.24 -5.71
CA ASN A 209 -5.12 -13.37 -6.03
C ASN A 209 -4.25 -13.09 -4.81
N CYS A 210 -4.86 -12.80 -3.66
CA CYS A 210 -4.14 -12.58 -2.41
C CYS A 210 -3.45 -13.87 -1.97
N LYS A 211 -4.19 -14.99 -1.94
CA LYS A 211 -3.68 -16.30 -1.53
C LYS A 211 -2.50 -16.77 -2.39
N ILE A 212 -2.60 -16.68 -3.71
CA ILE A 212 -1.52 -17.03 -4.64
C ILE A 212 -0.30 -16.13 -4.39
N THR A 213 -0.50 -14.82 -4.18
CA THR A 213 0.61 -13.91 -3.88
C THR A 213 1.33 -14.30 -2.59
N MET A 214 0.58 -14.63 -1.52
CA MET A 214 1.16 -15.09 -0.25
C MET A 214 1.89 -16.44 -0.39
N LEU A 215 1.33 -17.39 -1.14
CA LEU A 215 1.99 -18.66 -1.44
C LEU A 215 3.28 -18.44 -2.23
N CYS A 216 3.30 -17.56 -3.22
CA CYS A 216 4.52 -17.18 -3.93
C CYS A 216 5.59 -16.65 -2.96
N ALA A 217 5.23 -15.76 -2.04
CA ALA A 217 6.16 -15.25 -1.05
C ALA A 217 6.69 -16.34 -0.11
N ARG A 218 5.84 -17.26 0.33
CA ARG A 218 6.23 -18.44 1.10
C ARG A 218 7.20 -19.33 0.32
N THR A 219 6.97 -19.55 -0.97
CA THR A 219 7.87 -20.31 -1.84
C THR A 219 9.23 -19.62 -1.97
N VAL A 220 9.28 -18.31 -2.19
CA VAL A 220 10.54 -17.54 -2.24
C VAL A 220 11.33 -17.73 -0.94
N ASN A 221 10.67 -17.56 0.22
CA ASN A 221 11.31 -17.80 1.53
C ASN A 221 11.76 -19.25 1.70
N TYR A 222 10.92 -20.20 1.31
CA TYR A 222 11.26 -21.62 1.38
C TYR A 222 12.47 -21.94 0.51
N CYS A 223 12.65 -21.32 -0.65
CA CYS A 223 13.81 -21.51 -1.51
C CYS A 223 15.09 -20.90 -0.91
N HIS A 224 15.03 -19.68 -0.39
CA HIS A 224 16.22 -18.91 0.01
C HIS A 224 16.64 -18.99 1.48
N ASP A 225 15.78 -19.45 2.38
CA ASP A 225 16.15 -19.67 3.79
C ASP A 225 17.21 -20.79 3.91
N GLN A 226 18.19 -20.64 4.79
CA GLN A 226 19.26 -21.62 4.99
C GLN A 226 18.81 -22.90 5.72
N GLN A 227 17.59 -22.94 6.25
CA GLN A 227 17.03 -24.14 6.86
C GLN A 227 16.82 -25.28 5.85
N ALA A 228 16.84 -26.52 6.36
CA ALA A 228 16.60 -27.73 5.59
C ALA A 228 15.23 -27.68 4.85
N LYS A 229 15.21 -28.22 3.63
CA LYS A 229 14.02 -28.27 2.78
C LYS A 229 13.28 -29.59 3.02
N THR A 230 12.35 -29.61 3.96
CA THR A 230 11.55 -30.80 4.30
C THR A 230 10.06 -30.57 4.04
N GLU A 231 9.34 -31.64 3.75
CA GLU A 231 7.88 -31.62 3.58
C GLU A 231 7.17 -31.11 4.83
N GLU A 232 7.57 -31.60 6.01
CA GLU A 232 7.03 -31.16 7.30
C GLU A 232 7.10 -29.64 7.46
N ARG A 233 8.22 -29.02 7.09
CA ARG A 233 8.41 -27.56 7.16
C ARG A 233 7.52 -26.81 6.17
N TRP A 234 7.30 -27.36 4.97
CA TRP A 234 6.36 -26.76 4.01
C TRP A 234 4.92 -26.79 4.55
N MET A 235 4.52 -27.89 5.16
CA MET A 235 3.16 -28.13 5.64
C MET A 235 2.79 -27.38 6.93
N VAL A 236 3.76 -26.90 7.71
CA VAL A 236 3.53 -26.15 8.97
C VAL A 236 2.69 -24.87 8.75
N GLY A 237 2.71 -24.29 7.55
CA GLY A 237 1.88 -23.12 7.22
C GLY A 237 0.49 -23.44 6.63
N GLU A 238 0.10 -24.70 6.49
CA GLU A 238 -1.23 -25.08 5.96
C GLU A 238 -2.21 -25.58 7.05
N HIS A 239 -1.74 -25.78 8.28
CA HIS A 239 -2.47 -26.52 9.32
C HIS A 239 -3.08 -25.64 10.43
N ASN A 240 -3.28 -24.33 10.23
CA ASN A 240 -4.09 -23.54 11.16
C ASN A 240 -5.48 -23.32 10.55
N PRO A 241 -6.51 -24.08 11.00
CA PRO A 241 -7.88 -23.92 10.52
C PRO A 241 -8.52 -22.59 10.94
#